data_AF-A0A7C8A8S2-F1
#
_entry.id   AF-A0A7C8A8S2-F1
#
_cell.length_a   1.000
_cell.length_b   1.000
_cell.length_c   1.000
_cell.angle_alpha   90.00
_cell.angle_beta   90.00
_cell.angle_gamma   90.00
#
_symmetry.space_group_name_H-M   'P 1'
#
loop_
_entity.id
_entity.type
_entity.pdbx_description
1 polymer ?
#
loop_
_entity_poly.entity_id
_entity_poly.type
_entity_poly.pdbx_seq_one_letter_code
_entity_poly.pdbx_strand_id
1 'polypeptide(L)'
;MPPCDLFETSDKYYLIAELPGLVEDDIMIEVEGAFLKLKGERTTKNEAISYYQIERSFGLFRRTFRFPQPIEKNIINAKLKDGLLEIEISKYNKSER
;
A
#
# COMPACT_ATOMS: atom_id res chain seq x y z
N MET A 1 1.56 10.25 -6.59
CA MET A 1 1.46 9.47 -5.33
C MET A 1 0.08 8.82 -5.29
N PRO A 2 -0.06 7.52 -5.00
CA PRO A 2 -1.38 6.89 -4.97
C PRO A 2 -2.24 7.44 -3.81
N PRO A 3 -3.54 7.70 -4.06
CA PRO A 3 -4.53 7.87 -3.00
C PRO A 3 -4.57 6.63 -2.11
N CYS A 4 -4.69 6.85 -0.79
CA CYS A 4 -4.80 5.77 0.17
C CYS A 4 -5.66 6.18 1.35
N ASP A 5 -6.41 5.21 1.89
CA ASP A 5 -7.17 5.32 3.11
C ASP A 5 -6.58 4.40 4.18
N LEU A 6 -6.47 4.91 5.40
CA LEU A 6 -6.00 4.15 6.56
C LEU A 6 -7.03 4.29 7.68
N PHE A 7 -7.57 3.17 8.14
CA PHE A 7 -8.56 3.15 9.21
C PHE A 7 -8.36 1.91 10.09
N GLU A 8 -9.06 1.89 11.23
CA GLU A 8 -9.00 0.79 12.17
C GLU A 8 -10.39 0.31 12.57
N THR A 9 -10.44 -0.95 12.96
CA THR A 9 -11.55 -1.58 13.70
C THR A 9 -11.08 -1.85 15.13
N SER A 10 -11.86 -2.57 15.93
CA SER A 10 -11.46 -2.95 17.29
C SER A 10 -10.14 -3.73 17.33
N ASP A 11 -9.92 -4.63 16.38
CA ASP A 11 -8.88 -5.66 16.38
C ASP A 11 -7.84 -5.49 15.25
N LYS A 12 -8.17 -4.74 14.20
CA LYS A 12 -7.34 -4.65 12.99
C LYS A 12 -7.17 -3.23 12.46
N TYR A 13 -6.09 -3.02 11.72
CA TYR A 13 -5.92 -1.89 10.83
C TYR A 13 -6.17 -2.32 9.37
N TYR A 14 -6.69 -1.39 8.58
CA TYR A 14 -6.92 -1.56 7.15
C TYR A 14 -6.27 -0.41 6.40
N LEU A 15 -5.54 -0.76 5.34
CA LEU A 15 -4.97 0.19 4.39
C LEU A 15 -5.51 -0.17 3.00
N ILE A 16 -6.16 0.79 2.33
CA ILE A 16 -6.60 0.67 0.95
C ILE A 16 -5.79 1.65 0.10
N ALA A 17 -5.21 1.19 -1.00
CA ALA A 17 -4.47 2.04 -1.94
C ALA A 17 -4.96 1.85 -3.38
N GLU A 18 -5.20 2.96 -4.08
CA GLU A 18 -5.55 2.93 -5.50
C GLU A 18 -4.29 2.71 -6.35
N LEU A 19 -4.16 1.51 -6.93
CA LEU A 19 -3.05 1.07 -7.76
C LEU A 19 -3.52 0.46 -9.10
N PRO A 20 -4.33 1.18 -9.90
CA PRO A 20 -4.84 0.66 -11.16
C PRO A 20 -3.74 0.42 -12.18
N GLY A 21 -3.78 -0.77 -12.80
CA GLY A 21 -2.86 -1.19 -13.84
C GLY A 21 -1.52 -1.73 -13.34
N LEU A 22 -1.37 -1.93 -12.03
CA LEU A 22 -0.24 -2.67 -11.46
C LEU A 22 -0.64 -4.13 -11.21
N VAL A 23 0.37 -5.00 -11.16
CA VAL A 23 0.25 -6.36 -10.64
C VAL A 23 0.94 -6.47 -9.27
N GLU A 24 0.72 -7.58 -8.57
CA GLU A 24 1.32 -7.81 -7.24
C GLU A 24 2.85 -7.71 -7.26
N ASP A 25 3.49 -8.19 -8.34
CA ASP A 25 4.94 -8.13 -8.53
C ASP A 25 5.49 -6.70 -8.67
N ASP A 26 4.65 -5.71 -9.00
CA ASP A 26 5.03 -4.30 -9.08
C ASP A 26 5.03 -3.61 -7.69
N ILE A 27 4.61 -4.32 -6.64
CA ILE A 27 4.33 -3.77 -5.32
C ILE A 27 5.21 -4.43 -4.26
N MET A 28 5.82 -3.59 -3.42
CA MET A 28 6.59 -4.04 -2.27
C MET A 28 6.01 -3.44 -0.99
N ILE A 29 5.74 -4.31 -0.03
CA ILE A 29 5.26 -3.96 1.31
C ILE A 29 6.33 -4.36 2.33
N GLU A 30 6.79 -3.39 3.11
CA GLU A 30 7.74 -3.62 4.20
C GLU A 30 7.12 -3.16 5.53
N VAL A 31 7.25 -3.97 6.57
CA VAL A 31 6.86 -3.60 7.93
C VAL A 31 8.06 -3.54 8.85
N GLU A 32 8.15 -2.43 9.59
CA GLU A 32 9.21 -2.11 10.53
C GLU A 32 8.62 -1.43 11.77
N GLY A 33 8.47 -2.18 12.87
CA GLY A 33 7.91 -1.69 14.12
C GLY A 33 6.45 -1.23 13.98
N ALA A 34 6.21 0.07 14.06
CA ALA A 34 4.89 0.70 13.90
C ALA A 34 4.71 1.33 12.51
N PHE A 35 5.55 0.97 11.53
CA PHE A 35 5.51 1.53 10.19
C PHE A 35 5.25 0.46 9.13
N LEU A 36 4.38 0.78 8.16
CA LEU A 36 4.24 0.06 6.89
C LEU A 36 4.70 0.97 5.75
N LYS A 37 5.62 0.47 4.94
CA LYS A 37 6.10 1.15 3.74
C LYS A 37 5.53 0.43 2.52
N LEU A 38 4.76 1.16 1.72
CA LEU A 38 4.22 0.74 0.43
C LEU A 38 5.08 1.38 -0.67
N LYS A 39 5.68 0.56 -1.52
CA LYS A 39 6.50 1.00 -2.65
C LYS A 39 6.02 0.32 -3.93
N GLY A 40 6.24 0.96 -5.07
CA GLY A 40 6.03 0.38 -6.39
C GLY A 40 6.36 1.37 -7.49
N GLU A 41 6.13 0.98 -8.74
CA GLU A 41 6.41 1.81 -9.91
C GLU A 41 5.24 1.80 -10.88
N ARG A 42 4.86 2.98 -11.38
CA ARG A 42 3.92 3.10 -12.51
C ARG A 42 4.71 3.47 -13.77
N THR A 43 5.04 2.49 -14.60
CA THR A 43 5.79 2.74 -15.83
C THR A 43 4.95 3.46 -16.89
N THR A 44 5.53 4.43 -17.59
CA THR A 44 5.01 4.90 -18.89
C THR A 44 5.56 4.00 -19.99
N LYS A 45 4.72 3.58 -20.93
CA LYS A 45 5.14 2.61 -21.96
C LYS A 45 5.82 3.23 -23.19
N ASN A 46 5.87 4.56 -23.33
CA ASN A 46 6.29 5.11 -24.62
C ASN A 46 6.79 6.55 -24.57
N GLU A 47 8.02 6.75 -25.02
CA GLU A 47 8.66 8.06 -25.17
C GLU A 47 8.20 8.78 -26.46
N ALA A 48 7.54 8.06 -27.39
CA ALA A 48 7.02 8.62 -28.63
C ALA A 48 5.56 9.13 -28.53
N ILE A 49 5.04 9.35 -27.32
CA ILE A 49 3.66 9.84 -27.12
C ILE A 49 3.66 11.33 -26.79
N SER A 50 2.88 12.10 -27.54
CA SER A 50 2.49 13.47 -27.17
C SER A 50 1.23 13.44 -26.32
N TYR A 51 1.33 13.92 -25.08
CA TYR A 51 0.18 14.00 -24.19
C TYR A 51 -0.57 15.31 -24.41
N TYR A 52 -1.89 15.25 -24.60
CA TYR A 52 -2.75 16.45 -24.52
C TYR A 52 -3.00 16.88 -23.06
N GLN A 53 -3.07 15.91 -22.14
CA GLN A 53 -3.27 16.13 -20.70
C GLN A 53 -2.74 14.95 -19.90
N ILE A 54 -2.19 15.23 -18.72
CA ILE A 54 -1.68 14.20 -17.78
C ILE A 54 -2.18 14.54 -16.38
N GLU A 55 -3.01 13.66 -15.81
CA GLU A 55 -3.48 13.76 -14.43
C GLU A 55 -2.96 12.61 -13.57
N ARG A 56 -2.75 11.46 -14.19
CA ARG A 56 -2.18 10.28 -13.54
C ARG A 56 -0.67 10.48 -13.36
N SER A 57 -0.19 10.20 -12.16
CA SER A 57 1.25 10.18 -11.88
C SER A 57 1.89 8.87 -12.35
N PHE A 58 3.12 8.98 -12.86
CA PHE A 58 4.00 7.90 -13.28
C PHE A 58 5.30 7.89 -12.47
N GLY A 59 6.06 6.81 -12.61
CA GLY A 59 7.33 6.58 -11.91
C GLY A 59 7.17 5.92 -10.55
N LEU A 60 8.25 5.95 -9.77
CA LEU A 60 8.32 5.35 -8.45
C LEU A 60 7.40 6.09 -7.46
N PHE A 61 6.67 5.33 -6.65
CA PHE A 61 5.96 5.85 -5.50
C PHE A 61 6.40 5.15 -4.22
N ARG A 62 6.37 5.89 -3.13
CA ARG A 62 6.63 5.39 -1.78
C ARG A 62 5.71 6.09 -0.79
N ARG A 63 4.92 5.34 -0.04
CA ARG A 63 4.15 5.85 1.11
C ARG A 63 4.58 5.12 2.37
N THR A 64 4.66 5.87 3.46
CA THR A 64 4.93 5.33 4.79
C THR A 64 3.75 5.67 5.67
N PHE A 65 3.17 4.65 6.28
CA PHE A 65 2.06 4.74 7.20
C PHE A 65 2.57 4.44 8.60
N ARG A 66 2.26 5.31 9.56
CA ARG A 66 2.57 5.10 10.97
C ARG A 66 1.30 4.68 11.69
N PHE A 67 1.35 3.56 12.39
CA PHE A 67 0.26 3.07 13.20
C PHE A 67 0.39 3.58 14.65
N PRO A 68 -0.73 3.77 15.37
CA PRO A 68 -0.71 4.15 16.77
C PRO A 68 0.02 3.13 17.66
N GLN A 69 -0.09 1.85 17.33
CA GLN A 69 0.57 0.74 18.02
C GLN A 69 1.46 -0.04 17.06
N PRO A 70 2.46 -0.79 17.56
CA PRO A 70 3.22 -1.73 16.75
C PRO A 70 2.28 -2.72 16.04
N ILE A 71 2.68 -3.15 14.85
CA ILE A 71 1.93 -4.10 14.02
C ILE A 71 2.72 -5.39 13.86
N GLU A 72 2.02 -6.52 13.83
CA GLU A 72 2.66 -7.83 13.66
C GLU A 72 2.99 -8.09 12.19
N LYS A 73 4.28 -8.30 11.90
CA LYS A 73 4.80 -8.52 10.54
C LYS A 73 4.22 -9.77 9.87
N ASN A 74 3.84 -10.78 10.66
CA ASN A 74 3.39 -12.08 10.15
C ASN A 74 1.88 -12.16 9.89
N ILE A 75 1.10 -11.12 10.21
CA ILE A 75 -0.36 -11.13 10.05
C ILE A 75 -0.78 -9.98 9.14
N ILE A 76 -0.29 -10.04 7.90
CA ILE A 76 -0.66 -9.10 6.85
C ILE A 76 -1.28 -9.91 5.72
N ASN A 77 -2.57 -9.72 5.49
CA ASN A 77 -3.22 -10.22 4.30
C ASN A 77 -3.30 -9.06 3.30
N ALA A 78 -2.66 -9.22 2.14
CA ALA A 78 -2.63 -8.22 1.09
C ALA A 78 -3.26 -8.80 -0.17
N LYS A 79 -4.16 -8.05 -0.80
CA LYS A 79 -4.84 -8.46 -2.02
C LYS A 79 -4.95 -7.28 -2.98
N LEU A 80 -4.48 -7.47 -4.20
CA LEU A 80 -4.70 -6.52 -5.28
C LEU A 80 -5.83 -7.02 -6.16
N LYS A 81 -6.95 -6.29 -6.20
CA LYS A 81 -8.09 -6.64 -7.06
C LYS A 81 -8.73 -5.38 -7.60
N ASP A 82 -9.08 -5.40 -8.89
CA ASP A 82 -9.77 -4.30 -9.57
C ASP A 82 -9.07 -2.93 -9.43
N GLY A 83 -7.73 -2.94 -9.32
CA GLY A 83 -6.91 -1.74 -9.15
C GLY A 83 -6.86 -1.20 -7.72
N LEU A 84 -7.39 -1.92 -6.73
CA LEU A 84 -7.31 -1.59 -5.32
C LEU A 84 -6.46 -2.61 -4.58
N LEU A 85 -5.44 -2.13 -3.88
CA LEU A 85 -4.66 -2.92 -2.94
C LEU A 85 -5.29 -2.77 -1.56
N GLU A 86 -5.83 -3.86 -1.04
CA GLU A 86 -6.35 -3.96 0.32
C GLU A 86 -5.32 -4.69 1.18
N ILE A 87 -4.92 -4.05 2.28
CA ILE A 87 -3.99 -4.61 3.26
C ILE A 87 -4.69 -4.63 4.62
N GLU A 88 -4.89 -5.84 5.13
CA GLU A 88 -5.40 -6.09 6.47
C GLU A 88 -4.24 -6.42 7.41
N ILE A 89 -4.19 -5.74 8.56
CA ILE A 89 -3.07 -5.84 9.50
C ILE A 89 -3.65 -6.05 10.90
N SER A 90 -3.25 -7.14 11.55
CA SER A 90 -3.68 -7.36 12.94
C SER A 90 -2.97 -6.41 13.90
N LYS A 91 -3.72 -5.86 14.86
CA LYS A 91 -3.14 -5.11 15.97
C LYS A 91 -2.30 -6.05 16.83
N TYR A 92 -1.19 -5.55 17.33
CA TYR A 92 -0.35 -6.30 18.26
C TYR A 92 -1.13 -6.58 19.55
N ASN A 93 -1.44 -7.85 19.81
CA ASN A 93 -2.09 -8.27 21.05
C ASN A 93 -1.01 -8.67 22.06
N LYS A 94 -1.00 -7.99 23.21
CA LYS A 94 0.01 -8.17 24.27
C LYS A 94 -0.19 -9.46 25.09
N SER A 95 -0.75 -10.53 24.50
CA SER A 95 -1.29 -11.70 25.21
C SER A 95 -0.32 -12.87 25.37
N GLU A 96 0.88 -12.83 24.81
CA GLU A 96 1.88 -13.87 25.03
C GLU A 96 2.92 -13.38 26.04
N ARG A 97 2.72 -13.81 27.29
CA ARG A 97 3.77 -13.92 28.31
C ARG A 97 4.33 -15.33 28.29
#